data_AF-A0A0V0TV23-F1
#
_entry.id   AF-A0A0V0TV23-F1
#
_cell.length_a   1.000
_cell.length_b   1.000
_cell.length_c   1.000
_cell.angle_alpha   90.00
_cell.angle_beta   90.00
_cell.angle_gamma   90.00
#
_symmetry.space_group_name_H-M   'P 1'
#
loop_
_entity.id
_entity.type
_entity.pdbx_description
1 polymer ?
#
loop_
_entity_poly.entity_id
_entity_poly.type
_entity_poly.pdbx_seq_one_letter_code
_entity_poly.pdbx_strand_id
1 'polypeptide(L)'
;MLWLAELFHKFPKVNFAFHSVESKFDLTNKDYVEALIIYATCPVILCVLLFIVIIGVWSVKCCTKGNTSKPKSDARAIASGLIACLGVSCLFIGVALYCNEHVNKGMNEVVYGIGDLGNELTKFGEKVQLYNFSLNSELLPAMRTLQNELQDAKVLLNDQFWKNFSMMIEVGVHEMDSLVQFGSDLTTLENSKYFIQRLEFERWMLCVILFAIVLIVNLWGLIGSCNLSGKGIMFFSGAGIITFLVVWALVAFAFVLCLAVSDFCLDPYPSLERFMNDDFSRFMLRYFRKCVENKDSVLEGTPLGRLLQQTKDMHIFLTRFFMNLKLEGKETSHPEIWTAISGIHDAYAEATKSAVSLYNLVSCSNMREEYKTIRYGLCNESLSANSVLLMALTAFGIIQFVTLLIVSSSWKAFQPR
;
A
#
# COMPACT_ATOMS: atom_id res chain seq x y z
N MET A 1 1.76 8.60 13.53
CA MET A 1 1.88 8.04 14.89
C MET A 1 1.78 6.53 14.79
N LEU A 2 2.84 5.77 15.09
CA LEU A 2 2.90 4.31 14.85
C LEU A 2 2.50 3.44 16.06
N TRP A 3 2.15 4.06 17.19
CA TRP A 3 1.84 3.34 18.44
C TRP A 3 0.76 2.26 18.27
N LEU A 4 -0.21 2.48 17.37
CA LEU A 4 -1.26 1.51 17.09
C LEU A 4 -0.72 0.30 16.33
N ALA A 5 0.16 0.52 15.36
CA ALA A 5 0.87 -0.56 14.68
C ALA A 5 1.73 -1.35 15.68
N GLU A 6 2.45 -0.66 16.57
CA GLU A 6 3.22 -1.30 17.65
C GLU A 6 2.34 -2.13 18.59
N LEU A 7 1.11 -1.69 18.86
CA LEU A 7 0.16 -2.41 19.71
C LEU A 7 -0.23 -3.76 19.09
N PHE A 8 -0.67 -3.76 17.83
CA PHE A 8 -1.07 -4.99 17.13
C PHE A 8 0.13 -5.89 16.80
N HIS A 9 1.31 -5.31 16.59
CA HIS A 9 2.53 -6.07 16.33
C HIS A 9 2.99 -6.91 17.53
N LYS A 10 2.73 -6.44 18.75
CA LYS A 10 3.07 -7.15 20.00
C LYS A 10 2.30 -8.45 20.22
N PHE A 11 1.24 -8.70 19.46
CA PHE A 11 0.52 -9.97 19.53
C PHE A 11 1.44 -11.12 19.12
N PRO A 12 1.62 -12.16 19.96
CA PRO A 12 2.55 -13.24 19.69
C PRO A 12 2.04 -14.14 18.55
N LYS A 13 2.77 -14.19 17.44
CA LYS A 13 2.43 -15.07 16.33
C LYS A 13 2.96 -16.48 16.62
N VAL A 14 2.06 -17.46 16.57
CA VAL A 14 2.39 -18.88 16.72
C VAL A 14 1.78 -19.66 15.56
N ASN A 15 2.47 -20.66 15.04
CA ASN A 15 1.93 -21.54 14.00
C ASN A 15 1.06 -22.66 14.61
N PHE A 16 0.51 -23.57 13.80
CA PHE A 16 -0.31 -24.67 14.33
C PHE A 16 0.47 -25.68 15.18
N ALA A 17 1.79 -25.69 15.07
CA ALA A 17 2.68 -26.47 15.94
C ALA A 17 3.01 -25.74 17.26
N PHE A 18 2.41 -24.57 17.52
CA PHE A 18 2.68 -23.69 18.67
C PHE A 18 4.14 -23.20 18.76
N HIS A 19 4.83 -23.15 17.63
CA HIS A 19 6.14 -22.51 17.54
C HIS A 19 5.99 -21.01 17.29
N SER A 20 6.86 -20.22 17.92
CA SER A 20 6.90 -18.77 17.70
C SER A 20 7.29 -18.46 16.26
N VAL A 21 6.53 -17.57 15.63
CA VAL A 21 6.76 -17.07 14.28
C VAL A 21 7.19 -15.60 14.38
N GLU A 22 8.08 -15.17 13.49
CA GLU A 22 8.47 -13.77 13.42
C GLU A 22 7.27 -12.89 13.02
N SER A 23 7.11 -11.74 13.68
CA SER A 23 6.08 -10.73 13.36
C SER A 23 6.40 -9.93 12.09
N LYS A 24 6.83 -10.59 11.03
CA LYS A 24 7.10 -9.95 9.73
C LYS A 24 5.94 -10.24 8.81
N PHE A 25 5.36 -9.18 8.23
CA PHE A 25 4.31 -9.36 7.25
C PHE A 25 4.84 -10.16 6.06
N ASP A 26 4.27 -11.35 5.87
CA ASP A 26 4.66 -12.28 4.80
C ASP A 26 3.53 -13.28 4.49
N LEU A 27 2.68 -12.95 3.53
CA LEU A 27 1.57 -13.83 3.11
C LEU A 27 2.02 -15.05 2.31
N THR A 28 3.30 -15.15 1.94
CA THR A 28 3.84 -16.32 1.23
C THR A 28 4.42 -17.36 2.19
N ASN A 29 4.77 -16.94 3.41
CA ASN A 29 5.19 -17.84 4.47
C ASN A 29 3.97 -18.52 5.12
N LYS A 30 3.94 -19.84 5.02
CA LYS A 30 2.88 -20.67 5.60
C LYS A 30 2.73 -20.46 7.10
N ASP A 31 3.83 -20.44 7.86
CA ASP A 31 3.79 -20.29 9.32
C ASP A 31 3.14 -18.96 9.75
N TYR A 32 3.39 -17.89 9.00
CA TYR A 32 2.77 -16.58 9.25
C TYR A 32 1.27 -16.58 8.93
N VAL A 33 0.88 -17.20 7.82
CA VAL A 33 -0.54 -17.35 7.45
C VAL A 33 -1.28 -18.21 8.48
N GLU A 34 -0.67 -19.30 8.96
CA GLU A 34 -1.23 -20.13 10.03
C GLU A 34 -1.47 -19.29 11.31
N ALA A 35 -0.51 -18.45 11.70
CA ALA A 35 -0.66 -17.57 12.85
C ALA A 35 -1.84 -16.59 12.69
N LEU A 36 -2.00 -15.99 11.50
CA LEU A 36 -3.15 -15.13 11.21
C LEU A 36 -4.48 -15.89 11.25
N ILE A 37 -4.51 -17.13 10.75
CA ILE A 37 -5.71 -17.99 10.80
C ILE A 37 -6.10 -18.27 12.26
N ILE A 38 -5.14 -18.55 13.15
CA ILE A 38 -5.42 -18.74 14.58
C ILE A 38 -6.14 -17.51 15.14
N TYR A 39 -5.66 -16.30 14.87
CA TYR A 39 -6.33 -15.09 15.31
C TYR A 39 -7.70 -14.86 14.67
N ALA A 40 -7.88 -15.24 13.40
CA ALA A 40 -9.17 -15.22 12.71
C ALA A 40 -10.19 -16.14 13.40
N THR A 41 -9.75 -17.30 13.90
CA THR A 41 -10.63 -18.28 14.54
C THR A 41 -11.12 -17.84 15.92
N CYS A 42 -10.39 -16.96 16.63
CA CYS A 42 -10.79 -16.51 17.97
C CYS A 42 -12.19 -15.84 18.00
N PRO A 43 -12.49 -14.81 17.18
CA PRO A 43 -13.83 -14.25 17.11
C PRO A 43 -14.89 -15.24 16.59
N VAL A 44 -14.51 -16.17 15.71
CA VAL A 44 -15.42 -17.21 15.18
C VAL A 44 -15.83 -18.18 16.28
N ILE A 45 -14.88 -18.65 17.11
CA ILE A 45 -15.16 -19.51 18.26
C ILE A 45 -16.08 -18.77 19.24
N LEU A 46 -15.79 -17.51 19.54
CA LEU A 46 -16.65 -16.69 20.39
C LEU A 46 -18.07 -16.57 19.82
N CYS A 47 -18.20 -16.33 18.51
CA CYS A 47 -19.48 -16.31 17.82
C CYS A 47 -20.25 -17.62 17.97
N VAL A 48 -19.59 -18.77 17.76
CA VAL A 48 -20.21 -20.09 17.91
C VAL A 48 -20.68 -20.33 19.35
N LEU A 49 -19.86 -19.99 20.35
CA LEU A 49 -20.24 -20.11 21.76
C LEU A 49 -21.46 -19.25 22.10
N LEU A 50 -21.46 -17.99 21.68
CA LEU A 50 -22.60 -17.07 21.87
C LEU A 50 -23.85 -17.56 21.11
N PHE A 51 -23.68 -18.13 19.92
CA PHE A 51 -24.77 -18.67 19.12
C PHE A 51 -25.40 -19.91 19.78
N ILE A 52 -24.60 -20.81 20.35
CA ILE A 52 -25.08 -21.95 21.14
C ILE A 52 -25.92 -21.46 22.32
N VAL A 53 -25.49 -20.39 23.01
CA VAL A 53 -26.26 -19.78 24.10
C VAL A 53 -27.60 -19.22 23.59
N ILE A 54 -27.61 -18.50 22.46
CA ILE A 54 -28.84 -17.99 21.84
C ILE A 54 -29.81 -19.16 21.57
N ILE A 55 -29.35 -20.20 20.89
CA ILE A 55 -30.18 -21.38 20.57
C ILE A 55 -30.68 -22.05 21.84
N GLY A 56 -29.80 -22.30 22.82
CA GLY A 56 -30.17 -22.95 24.08
C GLY A 56 -31.26 -22.19 24.84
N VAL A 57 -31.13 -20.86 24.94
CA VAL A 57 -32.15 -20.01 25.57
C VAL A 57 -33.45 -20.04 24.78
N TRP A 58 -33.39 -19.96 23.44
CA TRP A 58 -34.57 -20.02 22.58
C TRP A 58 -35.29 -21.37 22.69
N SER A 59 -34.56 -22.49 22.70
CA SER A 59 -35.11 -23.84 22.87
C SER A 59 -35.82 -23.97 24.23
N VAL A 60 -35.17 -23.57 25.33
CA VAL A 60 -35.79 -23.59 26.66
C VAL A 60 -37.07 -22.75 26.68
N LYS A 61 -37.00 -21.52 26.17
CA LYS A 61 -38.16 -20.61 26.13
C LYS A 61 -39.27 -21.11 25.22
N CYS A 62 -38.95 -21.81 24.13
CA CYS A 62 -39.92 -22.46 23.26
C CYS A 62 -40.63 -23.61 23.99
N CYS A 63 -39.87 -24.50 24.63
CA CYS A 63 -40.37 -25.69 25.32
C CYS A 63 -41.10 -25.41 26.64
N THR A 64 -40.84 -24.28 27.32
CA THR A 64 -41.62 -23.91 28.52
C THR A 64 -43.06 -23.60 28.14
N LYS A 65 -44.01 -24.51 28.48
CA LYS A 65 -45.46 -24.32 28.34
C LYS A 65 -45.89 -22.98 28.95
N GLY A 66 -46.46 -22.11 28.12
CA GLY A 66 -46.93 -20.79 28.54
C GLY A 66 -48.27 -20.89 29.25
N ASN A 67 -48.25 -21.15 30.55
CA ASN A 67 -49.41 -20.85 31.38
C ASN A 67 -49.34 -19.37 31.75
N THR A 68 -50.38 -18.62 31.37
CA THR A 68 -50.64 -17.18 31.60
C THR A 68 -49.99 -16.20 30.61
N SER A 69 -50.84 -15.39 29.97
CA SER A 69 -50.38 -14.20 29.22
C SER A 69 -49.65 -13.28 30.19
N LYS A 70 -48.41 -12.88 29.89
CA LYS A 70 -47.69 -11.91 30.72
C LYS A 70 -48.50 -10.60 30.85
N PRO A 71 -48.48 -9.92 32.01
CA PRO A 71 -49.14 -8.64 32.17
C PRO A 71 -48.57 -7.58 31.22
N LYS A 72 -49.37 -6.58 30.83
CA LYS A 72 -48.99 -5.52 29.88
C LYS A 72 -47.77 -4.71 30.35
N SER A 73 -47.51 -4.63 31.66
CA SER A 73 -46.31 -4.00 32.25
C SER A 73 -45.02 -4.69 31.80
N ASP A 74 -45.02 -6.02 31.77
CA ASP A 74 -43.84 -6.82 31.44
C ASP A 74 -43.51 -6.74 29.95
N ALA A 75 -44.55 -6.67 29.10
CA ALA A 75 -44.36 -6.45 27.67
C ALA A 75 -43.72 -5.08 27.38
N ARG A 76 -44.14 -4.02 28.09
CA ARG A 76 -43.55 -2.68 27.95
C ARG A 76 -42.10 -2.62 28.44
N ALA A 77 -41.78 -3.30 29.55
CA ALA A 77 -40.41 -3.38 30.06
C ALA A 77 -39.47 -4.13 29.09
N ILE A 78 -39.96 -5.21 28.48
CA ILE A 78 -39.21 -5.95 27.45
C ILE A 78 -39.01 -5.07 26.20
N ALA A 79 -40.07 -4.38 25.74
CA ALA A 79 -40.00 -3.47 24.60
C ALA A 79 -39.03 -2.31 24.84
N SER A 80 -39.03 -1.71 26.03
CA SER A 80 -38.07 -0.64 26.36
C SER A 80 -36.63 -1.12 26.35
N GLY A 81 -36.37 -2.35 26.83
CA GLY A 81 -35.05 -2.97 26.75
C GLY A 81 -34.61 -3.18 25.30
N LEU A 82 -35.49 -3.67 24.44
CA LEU A 82 -35.22 -3.83 23.00
C LEU A 82 -34.95 -2.49 22.31
N ILE A 83 -35.77 -1.47 22.56
CA ILE A 83 -35.60 -0.13 21.98
C ILE A 83 -34.24 0.45 22.40
N ALA A 84 -33.85 0.30 23.66
CA ALA A 84 -32.55 0.76 24.14
C ALA A 84 -31.40 0.04 23.42
N CYS A 85 -31.41 -1.30 23.37
CA CYS A 85 -30.35 -2.05 22.69
C CYS A 85 -30.28 -1.73 21.18
N LEU A 86 -31.42 -1.70 20.50
CA LEU A 86 -31.50 -1.40 19.06
C LEU A 86 -31.08 0.05 18.75
N GLY A 87 -31.42 0.99 19.62
CA GLY A 87 -30.97 2.38 19.49
C GLY A 87 -29.45 2.50 19.60
N VAL A 88 -28.83 1.82 20.57
CA VAL A 88 -27.37 1.78 20.71
C VAL A 88 -26.72 1.03 19.53
N SER A 89 -27.34 -0.04 19.04
CA SER A 89 -26.89 -0.75 17.84
C SER A 89 -26.81 0.17 16.61
N CYS A 90 -27.81 1.03 16.39
CA CYS A 90 -27.79 2.01 15.30
C CYS A 90 -26.59 2.97 15.38
N LEU A 91 -26.18 3.36 16.59
CA LEU A 91 -24.99 4.20 16.79
C LEU A 91 -23.73 3.47 16.32
N PHE A 92 -23.53 2.21 16.71
CA PHE A 92 -22.35 1.46 16.29
C PHE A 92 -22.33 1.14 14.79
N ILE A 93 -23.49 0.91 14.18
CA ILE A 93 -23.60 0.78 12.72
C ILE A 93 -23.21 2.09 12.01
N GLY A 94 -23.63 3.24 12.55
CA GLY A 94 -23.21 4.55 12.06
C GLY A 94 -21.70 4.78 12.17
N VAL A 95 -21.09 4.40 13.29
CA VAL A 95 -19.63 4.41 13.46
C VAL A 95 -18.95 3.48 12.46
N ALA A 96 -19.49 2.28 12.22
CA ALA A 96 -18.93 1.35 11.24
C ALA A 96 -18.96 1.89 9.81
N LEU A 97 -20.05 2.55 9.40
CA LEU A 97 -20.15 3.24 8.11
C LEU A 97 -19.14 4.39 7.99
N TYR A 98 -19.02 5.19 9.05
CA TYR A 98 -18.04 6.27 9.12
C TYR A 98 -16.60 5.75 8.99
N CYS A 99 -16.23 4.73 9.75
CA CYS A 99 -14.91 4.13 9.69
C CYS A 99 -14.63 3.47 8.32
N ASN A 100 -15.63 2.83 7.71
CA ASN A 100 -15.49 2.26 6.37
C ASN A 100 -15.12 3.32 5.31
N GLU A 101 -15.72 4.50 5.40
CA GLU A 101 -15.40 5.64 4.55
C GLU A 101 -14.00 6.19 4.83
N HIS A 102 -13.60 6.28 6.09
CA HIS A 102 -12.25 6.72 6.46
C HIS A 102 -11.16 5.74 6.02
N VAL A 103 -11.41 4.42 6.07
CA VAL A 103 -10.49 3.43 5.49
C VAL A 103 -10.32 3.68 3.99
N ASN A 104 -11.42 3.90 3.26
CA ASN A 104 -11.40 4.18 1.82
C ASN A 104 -10.64 5.47 1.49
N LYS A 105 -10.80 6.54 2.29
CA LYS A 105 -10.01 7.76 2.12
C LYS A 105 -8.52 7.52 2.31
N GLY A 106 -8.12 6.83 3.39
CA GLY A 106 -6.71 6.49 3.62
C GLY A 106 -6.12 5.58 2.53
N MET A 107 -6.91 4.64 2.01
CA MET A 107 -6.48 3.78 0.90
C MET A 107 -6.39 4.55 -0.43
N ASN A 108 -7.24 5.55 -0.66
CA ASN A 108 -7.11 6.43 -1.82
C ASN A 108 -5.83 7.27 -1.74
N GLU A 109 -5.43 7.76 -0.56
CA GLU A 109 -4.11 8.40 -0.38
C GLU A 109 -2.95 7.46 -0.74
N VAL A 110 -3.06 6.17 -0.39
CA VAL A 110 -2.09 5.15 -0.81
C VAL A 110 -2.07 4.99 -2.33
N VAL A 111 -3.23 4.89 -2.98
CA VAL A 111 -3.35 4.77 -4.44
C VAL A 111 -2.80 6.00 -5.16
N TYR A 112 -3.01 7.20 -4.61
CA TYR A 112 -2.43 8.44 -5.13
C TYR A 112 -0.91 8.44 -4.98
N GLY A 113 -0.37 8.14 -3.80
CA GLY A 113 1.08 8.08 -3.59
C GLY A 113 1.76 7.00 -4.44
N ILE A 114 1.14 5.84 -4.65
CA ILE A 114 1.64 4.84 -5.60
C ILE A 114 1.58 5.37 -7.05
N GLY A 115 0.54 6.13 -7.39
CA GLY A 115 0.37 6.75 -8.71
C GLY A 115 1.40 7.83 -9.01
N ASP A 116 1.68 8.70 -8.04
CA ASP A 116 2.67 9.77 -8.17
C ASP A 116 4.08 9.17 -8.25
N LEU A 117 4.38 8.19 -7.40
CA LEU A 117 5.59 7.39 -7.52
C LEU A 117 5.70 6.75 -8.91
N GLY A 118 4.63 6.11 -9.41
CA GLY A 118 4.59 5.54 -10.76
C GLY A 118 4.89 6.56 -11.87
N ASN A 119 4.32 7.77 -11.78
CA ASN A 119 4.58 8.84 -12.76
C ASN A 119 6.03 9.33 -12.72
N GLU A 120 6.61 9.52 -11.53
CA GLU A 120 8.02 9.88 -11.37
C GLU A 120 8.95 8.79 -11.93
N LEU A 121 8.54 7.53 -11.85
CA LEU A 121 9.28 6.39 -12.38
C LEU A 121 9.18 6.27 -13.90
N THR A 122 8.04 6.61 -14.51
CA THR A 122 7.92 6.73 -15.97
C THR A 122 8.86 7.81 -16.50
N LYS A 123 8.88 8.99 -15.84
CA LYS A 123 9.84 10.06 -16.17
C LYS A 123 11.29 9.59 -16.01
N PHE A 124 11.57 8.78 -14.98
CA PHE A 124 12.90 8.19 -14.80
C PHE A 124 13.28 7.31 -15.99
N GLY A 125 12.41 6.40 -16.41
CA GLY A 125 12.65 5.55 -17.59
C GLY A 125 12.89 6.34 -18.87
N GLU A 126 12.08 7.38 -19.13
CA GLU A 126 12.26 8.28 -20.27
C GLU A 126 13.63 9.00 -20.24
N LYS A 127 14.06 9.45 -19.05
CA LYS A 127 15.36 10.12 -18.89
C LYS A 127 16.54 9.19 -19.04
N VAL A 128 16.42 7.92 -18.64
CA VAL A 128 17.44 6.89 -18.89
C VAL A 128 17.60 6.68 -20.40
N GLN A 129 16.49 6.56 -21.13
CA GLN A 129 16.52 6.41 -22.59
C GLN A 129 17.13 7.62 -23.29
N LEU A 130 16.77 8.83 -22.86
CA LEU A 130 17.34 10.07 -23.40
C LEU A 130 18.86 10.16 -23.15
N TYR A 131 19.31 9.81 -21.94
CA TYR A 131 20.73 9.77 -21.64
C TYR A 131 21.48 8.76 -22.52
N ASN A 132 20.94 7.55 -22.67
CA ASN A 132 21.52 6.52 -23.53
C ASN A 132 21.60 6.99 -25.00
N PHE A 133 20.53 7.63 -25.50
CA PHE A 133 20.50 8.20 -26.84
C PHE A 133 21.57 9.27 -27.04
N SER A 134 21.71 10.23 -26.11
CA SER A 134 22.75 11.26 -26.22
C SER A 134 24.17 10.70 -26.20
N LEU A 135 24.43 9.61 -25.45
CA LEU A 135 25.74 8.96 -25.49
C LEU A 135 26.01 8.21 -26.80
N ASN A 136 25.10 7.31 -27.19
CA ASN A 136 25.33 6.38 -28.30
C ASN A 136 25.09 6.99 -29.69
N SER A 137 24.09 7.86 -29.80
CA SER A 137 23.60 8.36 -31.10
C SER A 137 24.06 9.79 -31.40
N GLU A 138 24.49 10.56 -30.39
CA GLU A 138 24.95 11.93 -30.59
C GLU A 138 26.45 12.08 -30.29
N LEU A 139 26.84 11.77 -29.05
CA LEU A 139 28.19 12.02 -28.55
C LEU A 139 29.25 11.10 -29.18
N LEU A 140 28.98 9.79 -29.29
CA LEU A 140 29.91 8.85 -29.92
C LEU A 140 30.13 9.15 -31.42
N PRO A 141 29.09 9.41 -32.24
CA PRO A 141 29.27 9.85 -33.62
C PRO A 141 29.97 11.20 -33.75
N ALA A 142 29.61 12.21 -32.95
CA ALA A 142 30.25 13.53 -32.99
C ALA A 142 31.76 13.43 -32.70
N MET A 143 32.13 12.55 -31.77
CA MET A 143 33.53 12.25 -31.48
C MET A 143 34.21 11.53 -32.64
N ARG A 144 33.58 10.54 -33.28
CA ARG A 144 34.15 9.91 -34.49
C ARG A 144 34.33 10.90 -35.64
N THR A 145 33.42 11.85 -35.82
CA THR A 145 33.60 12.94 -36.79
C THR A 145 34.83 13.76 -36.44
N LEU A 146 34.97 14.20 -35.20
CA LEU A 146 36.16 14.93 -34.75
C LEU A 146 37.46 14.12 -34.94
N GLN A 147 37.42 12.79 -34.76
CA GLN A 147 38.55 11.90 -35.06
C GLN A 147 39.00 12.02 -36.51
N ASN A 148 38.05 11.90 -37.44
CA ASN A 148 38.33 11.94 -38.87
C ASN A 148 38.88 13.31 -39.28
N GLU A 149 38.26 14.39 -38.82
CA GLU A 149 38.72 15.77 -39.12
C GLU A 149 40.14 16.03 -38.61
N LEU A 150 40.47 15.55 -37.40
CA LEU A 150 41.82 15.69 -36.84
C LEU A 150 42.84 14.83 -37.60
N GLN A 151 42.45 13.64 -38.07
CA GLN A 151 43.30 12.76 -38.86
C GLN A 151 43.60 13.38 -40.25
N ASP A 152 42.60 13.97 -40.89
CA ASP A 152 42.74 14.68 -42.17
C ASP A 152 43.59 15.95 -42.03
N ALA A 153 43.45 16.67 -40.91
CA ALA A 153 44.31 17.79 -40.55
C ALA A 153 45.75 17.38 -40.15
N LYS A 154 46.12 16.10 -40.23
CA LYS A 154 47.40 15.52 -39.80
C LYS A 154 47.76 15.86 -38.35
N VAL A 155 46.74 16.09 -37.52
CA VAL A 155 46.89 16.24 -36.09
C VAL A 155 46.99 14.84 -35.50
N LEU A 156 48.19 14.46 -35.03
CA LEU A 156 48.40 13.20 -34.34
C LEU A 156 47.54 13.15 -33.07
N LEU A 157 46.38 12.48 -33.19
CA LEU A 157 45.63 12.00 -32.06
C LEU A 157 46.36 10.81 -31.46
N ASN A 158 46.53 10.80 -30.15
CA ASN A 158 47.04 9.64 -29.44
C ASN A 158 45.99 8.52 -29.54
N ASP A 159 46.30 7.34 -30.11
CA ASP A 159 45.39 6.19 -30.15
C ASP A 159 44.86 5.80 -28.76
N GLN A 160 45.64 6.11 -27.72
CA GLN A 160 45.25 5.93 -26.32
C GLN A 160 44.07 6.84 -25.91
N PHE A 161 43.92 8.02 -26.51
CA PHE A 161 42.79 8.92 -26.28
C PHE A 161 41.48 8.27 -26.73
N TRP A 162 41.43 7.75 -27.96
CA TRP A 162 40.25 7.09 -28.52
C TRP A 162 39.88 5.83 -27.75
N LYS A 163 40.88 5.03 -27.36
CA LYS A 163 40.66 3.85 -26.51
C LYS A 163 40.08 4.23 -25.15
N ASN A 164 40.61 5.27 -24.50
CA ASN A 164 40.10 5.71 -23.20
C ASN A 164 38.67 6.29 -23.30
N PHE A 165 38.39 7.05 -24.36
CA PHE A 165 37.06 7.63 -24.57
C PHE A 165 36.00 6.59 -24.92
N SER A 166 36.31 5.68 -25.85
CA SER A 166 35.41 4.58 -26.21
C SER A 166 35.12 3.67 -25.02
N MET A 167 36.13 3.39 -24.19
CA MET A 167 35.94 2.66 -22.94
C MET A 167 35.03 3.42 -21.95
N MET A 168 35.17 4.74 -21.78
CA MET A 168 34.26 5.53 -20.93
C MET A 168 32.80 5.46 -21.41
N ILE A 169 32.56 5.59 -22.72
CA ILE A 169 31.21 5.46 -23.31
C ILE A 169 30.67 4.05 -23.08
N GLU A 170 31.46 3.01 -23.36
CA GLU A 170 31.04 1.61 -23.27
C GLU A 170 30.63 1.23 -21.84
N VAL A 171 31.40 1.65 -20.83
CA VAL A 171 31.03 1.42 -19.42
C VAL A 171 29.80 2.26 -19.04
N GLY A 172 29.64 3.48 -19.57
CA GLY A 172 28.45 4.30 -19.35
C GLY A 172 27.17 3.71 -19.94
N VAL A 173 27.25 3.11 -21.11
CA VAL A 173 26.14 2.42 -21.79
C VAL A 173 25.80 1.13 -21.07
N HIS A 174 26.78 0.35 -20.62
CA HIS A 174 26.54 -0.89 -19.88
C HIS A 174 25.77 -0.65 -18.56
N GLU A 175 26.05 0.44 -17.83
CA GLU A 175 25.29 0.80 -16.63
C GLU A 175 23.83 1.18 -16.94
N MET A 176 23.51 1.62 -18.17
CA MET A 176 22.13 1.95 -18.59
C MET A 176 21.21 0.74 -18.63
N ASP A 177 21.70 -0.43 -19.02
CA ASP A 177 20.84 -1.61 -19.18
C ASP A 177 20.13 -1.98 -17.87
N SER A 178 20.85 -1.85 -16.74
CA SER A 178 20.28 -2.05 -15.40
C SER A 178 19.26 -0.98 -15.01
N LEU A 179 19.46 0.27 -15.45
CA LEU A 179 18.56 1.40 -15.19
C LEU A 179 17.30 1.35 -16.05
N VAL A 180 17.41 0.85 -17.28
CA VAL A 180 16.27 0.60 -18.18
C VAL A 180 15.41 -0.53 -17.62
N GLN A 181 16.03 -1.62 -17.15
CA GLN A 181 15.31 -2.74 -16.54
C GLN A 181 14.56 -2.32 -15.27
N PHE A 182 15.16 -1.48 -14.42
CA PHE A 182 14.46 -0.86 -13.29
C PHE A 182 13.19 -0.16 -13.72
N GLY A 183 13.28 0.73 -14.73
CA GLY A 183 12.13 1.44 -15.29
C GLY A 183 11.02 0.49 -15.75
N SER A 184 11.37 -0.69 -16.26
CA SER A 184 10.41 -1.70 -16.70
C SER A 184 9.78 -2.51 -15.54
N ASP A 185 10.57 -2.91 -14.53
CA ASP A 185 10.05 -3.57 -13.32
C ASP A 185 9.01 -2.69 -12.62
N LEU A 186 9.15 -1.37 -12.72
CA LEU A 186 8.25 -0.40 -12.11
C LEU A 186 6.90 -0.27 -12.83
N THR A 187 6.75 -0.79 -14.05
CA THR A 187 5.42 -0.95 -14.69
C THR A 187 4.54 -1.96 -13.95
N THR A 188 5.15 -2.89 -13.18
CA THR A 188 4.40 -3.75 -12.26
C THR A 188 3.75 -2.96 -11.12
N LEU A 189 4.29 -1.79 -10.78
CA LEU A 189 3.74 -0.88 -9.78
C LEU A 189 2.41 -0.29 -10.25
N GLU A 190 2.29 0.02 -11.55
CA GLU A 190 1.04 0.50 -12.14
C GLU A 190 -0.04 -0.59 -12.13
N ASN A 191 0.33 -1.83 -12.44
CA ASN A 191 -0.58 -2.98 -12.26
C ASN A 191 -1.01 -3.16 -10.79
N SER A 192 -0.09 -2.96 -9.84
CA SER A 192 -0.40 -3.04 -8.40
C SER A 192 -1.37 -1.93 -7.96
N LYS A 193 -1.26 -0.72 -8.53
CA LYS A 193 -2.17 0.40 -8.28
C LYS A 193 -3.59 0.05 -8.69
N TYR A 194 -3.77 -0.44 -9.93
CA TYR A 194 -5.09 -0.84 -10.43
C TYR A 194 -5.71 -1.97 -9.59
N PHE A 195 -4.88 -2.93 -9.18
CA PHE A 195 -5.31 -4.02 -8.32
C PHE A 195 -5.79 -3.52 -6.95
N ILE A 196 -5.00 -2.68 -6.26
CA ILE A 196 -5.37 -2.12 -4.94
C ILE A 196 -6.62 -1.26 -5.06
N GLN A 197 -6.70 -0.39 -6.07
CA GLN A 197 -7.85 0.47 -6.29
C GLN A 197 -9.13 -0.35 -6.54
N ARG A 198 -9.03 -1.43 -7.31
CA ARG A 198 -10.16 -2.32 -7.58
C ARG A 198 -10.62 -3.05 -6.33
N LEU A 199 -9.70 -3.65 -5.59
CA LEU A 199 -10.00 -4.36 -4.34
C LEU A 199 -10.64 -3.42 -3.30
N GLU A 200 -10.11 -2.21 -3.16
CA GLU A 200 -10.65 -1.25 -2.19
C GLU A 200 -12.05 -0.77 -2.57
N PHE A 201 -12.29 -0.50 -3.85
CA PHE A 201 -13.62 -0.14 -4.33
C PHE A 201 -14.65 -1.24 -4.06
N GLU A 202 -14.30 -2.50 -4.34
CA GLU A 202 -15.16 -3.65 -4.06
C GLU A 202 -15.41 -3.82 -2.56
N ARG A 203 -14.36 -3.74 -1.73
CA ARG A 203 -14.46 -3.81 -0.26
C ARG A 203 -15.36 -2.72 0.29
N TRP A 204 -15.13 -1.46 -0.11
CA TRP A 204 -15.90 -0.31 0.35
C TRP A 204 -17.37 -0.46 0.01
N MET A 205 -17.70 -0.80 -1.24
CA MET A 205 -19.08 -0.94 -1.70
C MET A 205 -19.80 -2.10 -1.00
N LEU A 206 -19.13 -3.25 -0.83
CA LEU A 206 -19.68 -4.38 -0.10
C LEU A 206 -19.99 -4.01 1.35
N CYS A 207 -19.08 -3.33 2.04
CA CYS A 207 -19.32 -2.86 3.42
C CYS A 207 -20.48 -1.86 3.50
N VAL A 208 -20.59 -0.90 2.57
CA VAL A 208 -21.71 0.06 2.53
C VAL A 208 -23.06 -0.66 2.39
N ILE A 209 -23.18 -1.57 1.41
CA ILE A 209 -24.40 -2.33 1.17
C ILE A 209 -24.74 -3.17 2.40
N LEU A 210 -23.74 -3.85 2.96
CA LEU A 210 -23.95 -4.74 4.10
C LEU A 210 -24.41 -3.97 5.34
N PHE A 211 -23.76 -2.85 5.68
CA PHE A 211 -24.17 -2.03 6.82
C PHE A 211 -25.52 -1.35 6.59
N ALA A 212 -25.87 -0.99 5.35
CA ALA A 212 -27.20 -0.50 5.02
C ALA A 212 -28.28 -1.57 5.27
N ILE A 213 -28.06 -2.82 4.86
CA ILE A 213 -28.97 -3.94 5.15
C ILE A 213 -29.10 -4.15 6.66
N VAL A 214 -27.98 -4.18 7.38
CA VAL A 214 -27.96 -4.33 8.84
C VAL A 214 -28.72 -3.20 9.54
N LEU A 215 -28.57 -1.95 9.06
CA LEU A 215 -29.31 -0.80 9.57
C LEU A 215 -30.82 -0.96 9.35
N ILE A 216 -31.24 -1.35 8.14
CA ILE A 216 -32.66 -1.60 7.82
C ILE A 216 -33.23 -2.68 8.74
N VAL A 217 -32.52 -3.80 8.94
CA VAL A 217 -32.94 -4.87 9.86
C VAL A 217 -33.10 -4.34 11.29
N ASN A 218 -32.15 -3.54 11.79
CA ASN A 218 -32.24 -2.95 13.13
C ASN A 218 -33.41 -1.97 13.26
N LEU A 219 -33.65 -1.13 12.26
CA LEU A 219 -34.80 -0.20 12.23
C LEU A 219 -36.14 -0.96 12.22
N TRP A 220 -36.23 -2.06 11.47
CA TRP A 220 -37.40 -2.95 11.51
C TRP A 220 -37.63 -3.54 12.88
N GLY A 221 -36.57 -3.99 13.56
CA GLY A 221 -36.64 -4.44 14.95
C GLY A 221 -37.13 -3.34 15.90
N LEU A 222 -36.69 -2.10 15.67
CA LEU A 222 -37.02 -0.94 16.50
C LEU A 222 -38.49 -0.55 16.32
N ILE A 223 -38.97 -0.46 15.08
CA ILE A 223 -40.39 -0.24 14.75
C ILE A 223 -41.26 -1.37 15.33
N GLY A 224 -40.82 -2.62 15.18
CA GLY A 224 -41.49 -3.78 15.75
C GLY A 224 -41.62 -3.69 17.26
N SER A 225 -40.58 -3.22 17.95
CA SER A 225 -40.56 -3.05 19.40
C SER A 225 -41.45 -1.89 19.87
N CYS A 226 -41.40 -0.74 19.20
CA CYS A 226 -42.25 0.43 19.49
C CYS A 226 -43.74 0.11 19.33
N ASN A 227 -44.08 -0.63 18.27
CA ASN A 227 -45.47 -1.01 17.98
C ASN A 227 -45.94 -2.26 18.73
N LEU A 228 -45.08 -2.87 19.57
CA LEU A 228 -45.36 -4.15 20.24
C LEU A 228 -45.83 -5.23 19.23
N SER A 229 -45.25 -5.24 18.04
CA SER A 229 -45.69 -6.05 16.90
C SER A 229 -44.99 -7.41 16.91
N GLY A 230 -45.74 -8.48 17.21
CA GLY A 230 -45.22 -9.85 17.16
C GLY A 230 -44.67 -10.25 15.78
N LYS A 231 -45.31 -9.81 14.69
CA LYS A 231 -44.83 -10.09 13.31
C LYS A 231 -43.50 -9.40 13.01
N GLY A 232 -43.33 -8.15 13.46
CA GLY A 232 -42.08 -7.41 13.28
C GLY A 232 -40.91 -8.03 14.03
N ILE A 233 -41.15 -8.44 15.28
CA ILE A 233 -40.11 -9.10 16.09
C ILE A 233 -39.76 -10.49 15.55
N MET A 234 -40.73 -11.24 15.01
CA MET A 234 -40.47 -12.52 14.34
C MET A 234 -39.52 -12.37 13.15
N PHE A 235 -39.77 -11.39 12.28
CA PHE A 235 -38.89 -11.09 11.16
C PHE A 235 -37.48 -10.68 11.64
N PHE A 236 -37.41 -9.76 12.61
CA PHE A 236 -36.14 -9.34 13.21
C PHE A 236 -35.38 -10.50 13.85
N SER A 237 -36.07 -11.47 14.45
CA SER A 237 -35.45 -12.67 15.05
C SER A 237 -34.62 -13.45 14.03
N GLY A 238 -35.18 -13.73 12.85
CA GLY A 238 -34.50 -14.47 11.79
C GLY A 238 -33.39 -13.64 11.13
N ALA A 239 -33.70 -12.42 10.71
CA ALA A 239 -32.73 -11.54 10.07
C ALA A 239 -31.60 -11.11 11.02
N GLY A 240 -31.91 -10.97 12.31
CA GLY A 240 -30.98 -10.63 13.37
C GLY A 240 -29.95 -11.73 13.64
N ILE A 241 -30.31 -13.01 13.50
CA ILE A 241 -29.35 -14.13 13.57
C ILE A 241 -28.37 -14.07 12.40
N ILE A 242 -28.87 -13.85 11.18
CA ILE A 242 -28.00 -13.75 10.00
C ILE A 242 -27.04 -12.58 10.15
N THR A 243 -27.56 -11.43 10.58
CA THR A 243 -26.77 -10.23 10.89
C THR A 243 -25.71 -10.52 11.95
N PHE A 244 -26.06 -11.24 13.01
CA PHE A 244 -25.14 -11.63 14.08
C PHE A 244 -23.96 -12.45 13.54
N LEU A 245 -24.23 -13.49 12.74
CA LEU A 245 -23.19 -14.34 12.15
C LEU A 245 -22.25 -13.54 11.22
N VAL A 246 -22.84 -12.70 10.37
CA VAL A 246 -22.11 -11.83 9.43
C VAL A 246 -21.19 -10.86 10.17
N VAL A 247 -21.68 -10.21 11.22
CA VAL A 247 -20.90 -9.23 12.00
C VAL A 247 -19.69 -9.88 12.63
N TRP A 248 -19.83 -11.06 13.21
CA TRP A 248 -18.69 -11.77 13.80
C TRP A 248 -17.67 -12.24 12.76
N ALA A 249 -18.12 -12.59 11.54
CA ALA A 249 -17.21 -12.85 10.43
C ALA A 249 -16.43 -11.57 10.04
N LEU A 250 -17.09 -10.41 10.03
CA LEU A 250 -16.42 -9.12 9.81
C LEU A 250 -15.45 -8.77 10.94
N VAL A 251 -15.78 -9.07 12.21
CA VAL A 251 -14.86 -8.89 13.35
C VAL A 251 -13.60 -9.73 13.15
N ALA A 252 -13.73 -11.00 12.76
CA ALA A 252 -12.60 -11.88 12.47
C ALA A 252 -11.72 -11.30 11.35
N PHE A 253 -12.33 -10.87 10.25
CA PHE A 253 -11.62 -10.29 9.12
C PHE A 253 -10.92 -8.96 9.48
N ALA A 254 -11.64 -8.04 10.12
CA ALA A 254 -11.09 -6.74 10.54
C ALA A 254 -9.92 -6.91 11.54
N PHE A 255 -10.00 -7.91 12.42
CA PHE A 255 -8.93 -8.19 13.38
C PHE A 255 -7.65 -8.69 12.70
N VAL A 256 -7.77 -9.66 11.78
CA VAL A 256 -6.63 -10.15 10.99
C VAL A 256 -6.03 -9.05 10.14
N LEU A 257 -6.87 -8.20 9.53
CA LEU A 257 -6.39 -7.03 8.79
C LEU A 257 -5.57 -6.08 9.68
N CYS A 258 -6.03 -5.78 10.89
CA CYS A 258 -5.27 -4.95 11.83
C CYS A 258 -3.90 -5.56 12.15
N LEU A 259 -3.83 -6.87 12.41
CA LEU A 259 -2.56 -7.56 12.66
C LEU A 259 -1.64 -7.49 11.44
N ALA A 260 -2.14 -7.89 10.26
CA ALA A 260 -1.34 -7.96 9.05
C ALA A 260 -0.84 -6.57 8.60
N VAL A 261 -1.71 -5.56 8.59
CA VAL A 261 -1.32 -4.19 8.24
C VAL A 261 -0.36 -3.61 9.28
N SER A 262 -0.53 -3.93 10.57
CA SER A 262 0.41 -3.46 11.60
C SER A 262 1.82 -4.00 11.41
N ASP A 263 1.95 -5.29 11.09
CA ASP A 263 3.25 -5.92 10.84
C ASP A 263 3.91 -5.33 9.59
N PHE A 264 3.11 -5.03 8.55
CA PHE A 264 3.59 -4.34 7.36
C PHE A 264 4.03 -2.89 7.65
N CYS A 265 3.30 -2.18 8.51
CA CYS A 265 3.58 -0.79 8.85
C CYS A 265 4.87 -0.57 9.66
N LEU A 266 5.38 -1.61 10.32
CA LEU A 266 6.63 -1.56 11.08
C LEU A 266 7.84 -1.96 10.23
N ASP A 267 7.75 -3.03 9.44
CA ASP A 267 8.81 -3.41 8.51
C ASP A 267 8.23 -3.88 7.15
N PRO A 268 8.00 -2.96 6.20
CA PRO A 268 7.43 -3.30 4.90
C PRO A 268 8.46 -3.93 3.95
N TYR A 269 9.76 -3.64 4.13
CA TYR A 269 10.81 -3.93 3.16
C TYR A 269 10.99 -5.42 2.81
N PRO A 270 10.97 -6.38 3.76
CA PRO A 270 11.11 -7.79 3.44
C PRO A 270 10.02 -8.32 2.51
N SER A 271 8.82 -7.73 2.59
CA SER A 271 7.72 -8.04 1.68
C SER A 271 7.89 -7.34 0.33
N LEU A 272 8.28 -6.07 0.30
CA LEU A 272 8.53 -5.35 -0.96
C LEU A 272 9.67 -5.97 -1.77
N GLU A 273 10.74 -6.45 -1.12
CA GLU A 273 11.88 -7.08 -1.81
C GLU A 273 11.49 -8.30 -2.64
N ARG A 274 10.39 -8.99 -2.30
CA ARG A 274 9.91 -10.16 -3.04
C ARG A 274 9.11 -9.82 -4.28
N PHE A 275 8.56 -8.61 -4.35
CA PHE A 275 7.90 -8.11 -5.56
C PHE A 275 8.92 -7.58 -6.58
N MET A 276 10.19 -7.42 -6.19
CA MET A 276 11.26 -6.98 -7.08
C MET A 276 11.88 -8.19 -7.78
N ASN A 277 11.75 -8.26 -9.11
CA ASN A 277 12.28 -9.36 -9.90
C ASN A 277 13.79 -9.28 -10.08
N ASP A 278 14.35 -8.07 -10.20
CA ASP A 278 15.77 -7.86 -10.48
C ASP A 278 16.63 -7.53 -9.23
N ASP A 279 17.92 -7.86 -9.30
CA ASP A 279 18.91 -7.55 -8.26
C ASP A 279 19.11 -6.02 -8.11
N PHE A 280 19.02 -5.25 -9.20
CA PHE A 280 19.10 -3.80 -9.18
C PHE A 280 17.88 -3.19 -8.48
N SER A 281 16.67 -3.67 -8.80
CA SER A 281 15.43 -3.28 -8.14
C SER A 281 15.49 -3.50 -6.62
N ARG A 282 15.99 -4.66 -6.18
CA ARG A 282 16.24 -4.96 -4.75
C ARG A 282 17.31 -4.07 -4.13
N PHE A 283 18.35 -3.73 -4.88
CA PHE A 283 19.38 -2.81 -4.41
C PHE A 283 18.85 -1.37 -4.25
N MET A 284 18.05 -0.88 -5.20
CA MET A 284 17.38 0.42 -5.11
C MET A 284 16.40 0.49 -3.94
N LEU A 285 15.64 -0.56 -3.68
CA LEU A 285 14.76 -0.65 -2.51
C LEU A 285 15.55 -0.55 -1.19
N ARG A 286 16.72 -1.20 -1.10
CA ARG A 286 17.63 -1.09 0.05
C ARG A 286 18.23 0.32 0.19
N TYR A 287 18.52 1.00 -0.92
CA TYR A 287 18.92 2.40 -0.91
C TYR A 287 17.77 3.28 -0.38
N PHE A 288 16.54 3.09 -0.83
CA PHE A 288 15.38 3.83 -0.34
C PHE A 288 15.10 3.60 1.14
N ARG A 289 15.29 2.36 1.63
CA ARG A 289 15.26 2.07 3.06
C ARG A 289 16.24 2.97 3.84
N LYS A 290 17.50 3.02 3.39
CA LYS A 290 18.51 3.90 3.99
C LYS A 290 18.13 5.37 3.89
N CYS A 291 17.58 5.83 2.75
CA CYS A 291 17.08 7.19 2.60
C CYS A 291 16.00 7.56 3.62
N VAL A 292 15.15 6.61 4.04
CA VAL A 292 14.12 6.84 5.08
C VAL A 292 14.76 6.91 6.46
N GLU A 293 15.68 5.99 6.77
CA GLU A 293 16.38 5.91 8.06
C GLU A 293 17.36 7.10 8.27
N ASN A 294 18.12 7.48 7.24
CA ASN A 294 19.11 8.55 7.27
C ASN A 294 18.97 9.49 6.07
N LYS A 295 18.80 10.80 6.34
CA LYS A 295 18.61 11.85 5.33
C LYS A 295 19.85 12.06 4.46
N ASP A 296 21.03 11.79 4.98
CA ASP A 296 22.31 12.04 4.31
C ASP A 296 22.84 10.79 3.60
N SER A 297 21.96 9.82 3.31
CA SER A 297 22.33 8.60 2.61
C SER A 297 22.81 8.94 1.20
N VAL A 298 24.09 8.68 0.94
CA VAL A 298 24.71 8.97 -0.35
C VAL A 298 24.39 7.86 -1.35
N LEU A 299 24.14 8.26 -2.59
CA LEU A 299 23.91 7.38 -3.74
C LEU A 299 25.21 6.67 -4.22
N GLU A 300 26.33 6.87 -3.50
CA GLU A 300 27.64 6.29 -3.79
C GLU A 300 27.60 4.76 -3.74
N GLY A 301 28.13 4.12 -4.80
CA GLY A 301 28.12 2.67 -4.97
C GLY A 301 26.88 2.11 -5.70
N THR A 302 25.86 2.93 -5.96
CA THR A 302 24.74 2.54 -6.84
C THR A 302 25.11 2.72 -8.32
N PRO A 303 24.52 1.96 -9.27
CA PRO A 303 24.64 2.22 -10.71
C PRO A 303 24.37 3.66 -11.11
N LEU A 304 23.36 4.32 -10.52
CA LEU A 304 23.08 5.74 -10.77
C LEU A 304 24.19 6.66 -10.21
N GLY A 305 24.79 6.31 -9.08
CA GLY A 305 25.96 7.00 -8.54
C GLY A 305 27.19 6.84 -9.43
N ARG A 306 27.44 5.63 -9.94
CA ARG A 306 28.52 5.35 -10.91
C ARG A 306 28.31 6.11 -12.22
N LEU A 307 27.07 6.20 -12.69
CA LEU A 307 26.71 6.98 -13.86
C LEU A 307 27.08 8.47 -13.70
N LEU A 308 26.73 9.05 -12.56
CA LEU A 308 27.04 10.46 -12.27
C LEU A 308 28.55 10.67 -12.17
N GLN A 309 29.27 9.72 -11.59
CA GLN A 309 30.72 9.76 -11.53
C GLN A 309 31.35 9.69 -12.93
N GLN A 310 30.88 8.78 -13.78
CA GLN A 310 31.32 8.67 -15.17
C GLN A 310 31.05 9.93 -15.98
N THR A 311 29.87 10.55 -15.79
CA THR A 311 29.54 11.81 -16.45
C THR A 311 30.53 12.91 -16.05
N LYS A 312 30.91 13.00 -14.76
CA LYS A 312 31.95 13.92 -14.30
C LYS A 312 33.34 13.60 -14.87
N ASP A 313 33.73 12.34 -14.90
CA ASP A 313 35.02 11.92 -15.43
C ASP A 313 35.13 12.24 -16.93
N MET A 314 34.04 12.05 -17.66
CA MET A 314 33.89 12.42 -19.07
C MET A 314 34.00 13.94 -19.28
N HIS A 315 33.40 14.74 -18.39
CA HIS A 315 33.58 16.21 -18.40
C HIS A 315 35.05 16.59 -18.34
N ILE A 316 35.74 16.08 -17.32
CA ILE A 316 37.16 16.39 -17.05
C ILE A 316 38.01 15.97 -18.25
N PHE A 317 37.71 14.83 -18.85
CA PHE A 317 38.39 14.33 -20.03
C PHE A 317 38.20 15.25 -21.25
N LEU A 318 36.95 15.60 -21.59
CA LEU A 318 36.62 16.47 -22.71
C LEU A 318 37.21 17.89 -22.53
N THR A 319 37.10 18.46 -21.33
CA THR A 319 37.65 19.80 -21.05
C THR A 319 39.17 19.83 -21.18
N ARG A 320 39.89 18.82 -20.66
CA ARG A 320 41.35 18.73 -20.84
C ARG A 320 41.73 18.59 -22.30
N PHE A 321 40.99 17.78 -23.05
CA PHE A 321 41.24 17.58 -24.47
C PHE A 321 41.07 18.87 -25.28
N PHE A 322 39.96 19.58 -25.09
CA PHE A 322 39.73 20.86 -25.76
C PHE A 322 40.74 21.93 -25.37
N MET A 323 41.16 22.00 -24.10
CA MET A 323 42.24 22.90 -23.69
C MET A 323 43.56 22.59 -24.40
N ASN A 324 43.92 21.31 -24.57
CA ASN A 324 45.13 20.94 -25.29
C ASN A 324 45.06 21.32 -26.79
N LEU A 325 43.92 21.09 -27.44
CA LEU A 325 43.71 21.50 -28.84
C LEU A 325 43.84 23.02 -29.04
N LYS A 326 43.32 23.80 -28.09
CA LYS A 326 43.43 25.25 -28.06
C LYS A 326 44.87 25.74 -27.88
N LEU A 327 45.60 25.14 -26.93
CA LEU A 327 47.00 25.45 -26.66
C LEU A 327 47.92 25.12 -27.86
N GLU A 328 47.59 24.11 -28.64
CA GLU A 328 48.33 23.74 -29.85
C GLU A 328 48.02 24.65 -31.06
N GLY A 329 47.15 25.67 -30.92
CA GLY A 329 46.82 26.62 -32.00
C GLY A 329 46.02 26.02 -33.16
N LYS A 330 45.56 24.77 -33.02
CA LYS A 330 44.86 24.00 -34.06
C LYS A 330 43.40 24.41 -34.23
N GLU A 331 42.86 25.09 -33.23
CA GLU A 331 41.51 25.67 -33.19
C GLU A 331 41.26 26.71 -34.30
N THR A 332 42.31 27.44 -34.72
CA THR A 332 42.20 28.56 -35.67
C THR A 332 42.39 28.17 -37.14
N SER A 333 42.90 26.97 -37.42
CA SER A 333 43.31 26.54 -38.77
C SER A 333 42.25 25.77 -39.55
N HIS A 334 41.24 25.17 -38.89
CA HIS A 334 40.23 24.32 -39.55
C HIS A 334 38.83 24.57 -38.96
N PRO A 335 37.89 25.21 -39.70
CA PRO A 335 36.54 25.50 -39.20
C PRO A 335 35.70 24.23 -38.97
N GLU A 336 35.98 23.14 -39.68
CA GLU A 336 35.28 21.85 -39.53
C GLU A 336 35.53 21.20 -38.17
N ILE A 337 36.75 21.37 -37.61
CA ILE A 337 37.10 20.95 -36.25
C ILE A 337 36.25 21.69 -35.22
N TRP A 338 35.98 22.98 -35.42
CA TRP A 338 35.15 23.77 -34.51
C TRP A 338 33.69 23.32 -34.52
N THR A 339 33.13 23.05 -35.70
CA THR A 339 31.76 22.51 -35.83
C THR A 339 31.63 21.15 -35.15
N ALA A 340 32.64 20.27 -35.29
CA ALA A 340 32.67 18.98 -34.60
C ALA A 340 32.77 19.14 -33.07
N ILE A 341 33.61 20.05 -32.57
CA ILE A 341 33.74 20.36 -31.13
C ILE A 341 32.41 20.90 -30.56
N SER A 342 31.73 21.79 -31.29
CA SER A 342 30.42 22.32 -30.88
C SER A 342 29.39 21.19 -30.76
N GLY A 343 29.34 20.28 -31.73
CA GLY A 343 28.43 19.13 -31.68
C GLY A 343 28.69 18.20 -30.48
N ILE A 344 29.95 18.02 -30.09
CA ILE A 344 30.31 17.27 -28.88
C ILE A 344 29.86 18.00 -27.61
N HIS A 345 30.03 19.33 -27.56
CA HIS A 345 29.58 20.12 -26.43
C HIS A 345 28.06 20.03 -26.23
N ASP A 346 27.30 20.16 -27.31
CA ASP A 346 25.83 20.10 -27.28
C ASP A 346 25.33 18.71 -26.86
N ALA A 347 25.88 17.64 -27.46
CA ALA A 347 25.53 16.26 -27.11
C ALA A 347 25.88 15.92 -25.64
N TYR A 348 27.05 16.37 -25.18
CA TYR A 348 27.46 16.19 -23.79
C TYR A 348 26.61 17.02 -22.81
N ALA A 349 26.19 18.22 -23.19
CA ALA A 349 25.32 19.07 -22.38
C ALA A 349 23.95 18.42 -22.15
N GLU A 350 23.34 17.84 -23.20
CA GLU A 350 22.05 17.13 -23.05
C GLU A 350 22.19 15.83 -22.25
N ALA A 351 23.30 15.09 -22.42
CA ALA A 351 23.61 13.94 -21.56
C ALA A 351 23.75 14.36 -20.08
N THR A 352 24.49 15.44 -19.80
CA THR A 352 24.68 15.95 -18.43
C THR A 352 23.35 16.37 -17.80
N LYS A 353 22.52 17.09 -18.56
CA LYS A 353 21.19 17.53 -18.12
C LYS A 353 20.29 16.33 -17.80
N SER A 354 20.34 15.28 -18.62
CA SER A 354 19.60 14.03 -18.38
C SER A 354 20.11 13.31 -17.12
N ALA A 355 21.42 13.23 -16.90
CA ALA A 355 22.01 12.65 -15.69
C ALA A 355 21.61 13.41 -14.41
N VAL A 356 21.65 14.75 -14.43
CA VAL A 356 21.20 15.59 -13.30
C VAL A 356 19.71 15.39 -13.04
N SER A 357 18.89 15.30 -14.09
CA SER A 357 17.46 15.00 -13.96
C SER A 357 17.22 13.63 -13.30
N LEU A 358 17.96 12.60 -13.70
CA LEU A 358 17.87 11.25 -13.12
C LEU A 358 18.23 11.25 -11.63
N TYR A 359 19.28 11.99 -11.26
CA TYR A 359 19.67 12.15 -9.85
C TYR A 359 18.55 12.79 -9.02
N ASN A 360 17.91 13.83 -9.53
CA ASN A 360 16.86 14.54 -8.80
C ASN A 360 15.62 13.66 -8.58
N LEU A 361 15.23 12.85 -9.56
CA LEU A 361 14.09 11.93 -9.47
C LEU A 361 14.28 10.88 -8.36
N VAL A 362 15.51 10.41 -8.17
CA VAL A 362 15.85 9.34 -7.20
C VAL A 362 16.43 9.90 -5.89
N SER A 363 16.41 11.23 -5.74
CA SER A 363 16.92 11.88 -4.55
C SER A 363 16.15 11.44 -3.30
N CYS A 364 16.86 11.30 -2.16
CA CYS A 364 16.23 10.90 -0.90
C CYS A 364 15.13 11.89 -0.46
N SER A 365 15.14 13.14 -0.94
CA SER A 365 14.11 14.14 -0.63
C SER A 365 12.76 13.75 -1.24
N ASN A 366 12.73 13.51 -2.55
CA ASN A 366 11.49 13.20 -3.27
C ASN A 366 10.92 11.84 -2.83
N MET A 367 11.77 10.81 -2.76
CA MET A 367 11.32 9.48 -2.34
C MET A 367 10.77 9.43 -0.92
N ARG A 368 11.29 10.27 -0.02
CA ARG A 368 10.81 10.35 1.36
C ARG A 368 9.44 11.01 1.45
N GLU A 369 9.11 11.94 0.57
CA GLU A 369 7.80 12.58 0.51
C GLU A 369 6.74 11.56 0.06
N GLU A 370 6.97 10.86 -1.04
CA GLU A 370 6.08 9.80 -1.54
C GLU A 370 5.89 8.67 -0.51
N TYR A 371 6.98 8.20 0.10
CA TYR A 371 6.92 7.19 1.14
C TYR A 371 6.11 7.65 2.37
N LYS A 372 6.22 8.93 2.75
CA LYS A 372 5.43 9.49 3.86
C LYS A 372 3.95 9.50 3.53
N THR A 373 3.56 9.86 2.32
CA THR A 373 2.16 9.87 1.88
C THR A 373 1.56 8.47 1.94
N ILE A 374 2.23 7.48 1.34
CA ILE A 374 1.79 6.07 1.36
C ILE A 374 1.69 5.56 2.80
N ARG A 375 2.72 5.81 3.62
CA ARG A 375 2.74 5.35 5.01
C ARG A 375 1.67 6.04 5.85
N TYR A 376 1.42 7.32 5.62
CA TYR A 376 0.40 8.08 6.34
C TYR A 376 -1.00 7.51 6.03
N GLY A 377 -1.34 7.36 4.75
CA GLY A 377 -2.63 6.81 4.32
C GLY A 377 -2.87 5.40 4.88
N LEU A 378 -1.91 4.49 4.73
CA LEU A 378 -2.09 3.10 5.18
C LEU A 378 -2.03 2.93 6.71
N CYS A 379 -0.97 3.45 7.33
CA CYS A 379 -0.62 3.12 8.72
C CYS A 379 -1.22 4.08 9.75
N ASN A 380 -1.58 5.30 9.34
CA ASN A 380 -2.16 6.28 10.23
C ASN A 380 -3.67 6.37 10.01
N GLU A 381 -4.12 6.61 8.77
CA GLU A 381 -5.56 6.74 8.48
C GLU A 381 -6.26 5.38 8.43
N SER A 382 -5.90 4.49 7.50
CA SER A 382 -6.62 3.23 7.29
C SER A 382 -6.52 2.27 8.47
N LEU A 383 -5.34 2.09 9.08
CA LEU A 383 -5.18 1.22 10.24
C LEU A 383 -5.96 1.71 11.47
N SER A 384 -5.97 3.01 11.72
CA SER A 384 -6.72 3.58 12.86
C SER A 384 -8.23 3.46 12.64
N ALA A 385 -8.71 3.79 11.45
CA ALA A 385 -10.11 3.63 11.09
C ALA A 385 -10.56 2.16 11.16
N ASN A 386 -9.74 1.21 10.68
CA ASN A 386 -10.05 -0.22 10.76
C ASN A 386 -10.05 -0.75 12.20
N SER A 387 -9.24 -0.16 13.08
CA SER A 387 -9.20 -0.51 14.51
C SER A 387 -10.45 -0.02 15.24
N VAL A 388 -10.91 1.20 14.94
CA VAL A 388 -12.19 1.71 15.47
C VAL A 388 -13.37 0.92 14.89
N LEU A 389 -13.31 0.54 13.61
CA LEU A 389 -14.28 -0.35 12.98
C LEU A 389 -14.36 -1.70 13.72
N LEU A 390 -13.21 -2.33 14.02
CA LEU A 390 -13.14 -3.57 14.78
C LEU A 390 -13.81 -3.44 16.15
N MET A 391 -13.52 -2.35 16.89
CA MET A 391 -14.15 -2.08 18.19
C MET A 391 -15.66 -1.90 18.06
N ALA A 392 -16.10 -1.12 17.06
CA ALA A 392 -17.52 -0.87 16.81
C ALA A 392 -18.28 -2.14 16.43
N LEU A 393 -17.72 -2.98 15.55
CA LEU A 393 -18.29 -4.26 15.15
C LEU A 393 -18.37 -5.25 16.34
N THR A 394 -17.34 -5.28 17.18
CA THR A 394 -17.33 -6.13 18.38
C THR A 394 -18.40 -5.69 19.38
N ALA A 395 -18.50 -4.37 19.64
CA ALA A 395 -19.54 -3.82 20.51
C ALA A 395 -20.95 -4.07 19.95
N PHE A 396 -21.15 -3.86 18.65
CA PHE A 396 -22.40 -4.17 17.97
C PHE A 396 -22.74 -5.66 18.07
N GLY A 397 -21.78 -6.56 17.85
CA GLY A 397 -21.98 -8.01 17.98
C GLY A 397 -22.41 -8.44 19.38
N ILE A 398 -21.82 -7.84 20.43
CA ILE A 398 -22.20 -8.09 21.83
C ILE A 398 -23.62 -7.56 22.12
N ILE A 399 -23.94 -6.35 21.67
CA ILE A 399 -25.29 -5.77 21.87
C ILE A 399 -26.33 -6.58 21.10
N GLN A 400 -26.00 -7.04 19.90
CA GLN A 400 -26.87 -7.89 19.09
C GLN A 400 -27.12 -9.24 19.77
N PHE A 401 -26.09 -9.83 20.40
CA PHE A 401 -26.26 -11.02 21.25
C PHE A 401 -27.28 -10.77 22.37
N VAL A 402 -27.11 -9.69 23.15
CA VAL A 402 -28.06 -9.32 24.22
C VAL A 402 -29.46 -9.09 23.66
N THR A 403 -29.57 -8.41 22.52
CA THR A 403 -30.85 -8.14 21.85
C THR A 403 -31.56 -9.44 21.47
N LEU A 404 -30.85 -10.41 20.89
CA LEU A 404 -31.39 -11.73 20.53
C LEU A 404 -31.83 -12.55 21.75
N LEU A 405 -31.17 -12.38 22.90
CA LEU A 405 -31.63 -12.97 24.17
C LEU A 405 -32.92 -12.33 24.67
N ILE A 406 -33.05 -11.01 24.60
CA ILE A 406 -34.27 -10.30 25.01
C ILE A 406 -35.45 -10.67 24.09
N VAL A 407 -35.21 -10.69 22.76
CA VAL A 407 -36.21 -11.06 21.74
C VAL A 407 -36.82 -12.44 21.97
N SER A 408 -36.04 -13.40 22.48
CA SER A 408 -36.52 -14.75 22.82
C SER A 408 -37.74 -14.75 23.74
N SER A 409 -37.87 -13.72 24.59
CA SER A 409 -38.97 -13.57 25.55
C SER A 409 -40.12 -12.71 25.03
N SER A 410 -39.92 -12.00 23.91
CA SER A 410 -40.84 -11.00 23.36
C SER A 410 -41.98 -11.62 22.56
N TRP A 411 -41.76 -12.73 21.84
CA TRP A 411 -42.79 -13.36 21.01
C TRP A 411 -44.04 -13.73 21.80
N LYS A 412 -43.87 -14.27 23.02
CA LYS A 412 -44.99 -14.61 23.91
C LYS A 412 -45.66 -13.37 24.54
N ALA A 413 -44.93 -12.26 24.64
CA ALA A 413 -45.41 -11.03 25.27
C ALA A 413 -46.18 -10.12 24.28
N PHE A 414 -45.90 -10.21 22.98
CA PHE A 414 -46.45 -9.32 21.94
C PHE A 414 -47.57 -9.96 21.11
N GLN A 415 -48.16 -11.07 21.56
CA GLN A 415 -49.34 -11.64 20.90
C GLN A 415 -50.56 -10.74 21.14
N PRO A 416 -51.37 -10.45 20.10
CA PRO A 416 -52.67 -9.81 20.29
C PRO A 416 -53.54 -10.72 21.17
N ARG A 417 -54.15 -10.14 22.22
CA ARG A 417 -55.11 -10.85 23.07
C ARG A 417 -56.44 -11.00 22.35
#